data_AF-A0A1H1Z1B4-F1
#
_entry.id   AF-A0A1H1Z1B4-F1
#
_cell.length_a   1.000
_cell.length_b   1.000
_cell.length_c   1.000
_cell.angle_alpha   90.00
_cell.angle_beta   90.00
_cell.angle_gamma   90.00
#
_symmetry.space_group_name_H-M   'P 1'
#
loop_
_entity.id
_entity.type
_entity.pdbx_description
1 polymer ?
#
loop_
_entity_poly.entity_id
_entity_poly.type
_entity_poly.pdbx_seq_one_letter_code
_entity_poly.pdbx_strand_id
1 'polypeptide(L)'
;MDRYVQLRRSTFLFCALLLAAGKPAVAASFDCQKASSAVEKAICASPELSGLDSALGAYYSQALTKLAPEPRDELRKEQRTWLQSRNACAADPAKLAGCLQPLLSQRVVEVGKRVQPDTAALDALIASIPYHPAEAAEGLRGYPKSGLAAAWLVYLHRFEPASGVTQKEAQEYRQQAIKALADDSFSLSIFNDMEKDASVSRDRVDLTLLRMLIERSEYQPYVAERAYVHCFIFSRQGDDAYATFGPLYGSTRDTGSPICEPQGNLFEQEAWKQLDRSFNQVVEAASGNSGTIRFASYAGWQLMALRATVSPRDFLKIAQEQSEDPEQVIRDWTDDTSWPKQERQQALAAVEPARQATSAWLQRERGLSANEAQQAAREIVRQWLSDRLDFIGENRED
;
A
#
# COMPACT_ATOMS: atom_id res chain seq x y z
N MET A 1 -16.04 58.18 20.19
CA MET A 1 -15.48 58.42 21.54
C MET A 1 -15.79 57.19 22.36
N ASP A 2 -14.79 56.74 23.13
CA ASP A 2 -14.79 55.59 24.04
C ASP A 2 -14.81 54.22 23.32
N ARG A 3 -13.90 53.26 23.53
CA ARG A 3 -12.93 52.96 24.61
C ARG A 3 -12.33 51.61 24.14
N TYR A 4 -11.06 51.44 23.74
CA TYR A 4 -9.90 51.21 24.59
C TYR A 4 -8.73 50.77 23.69
N VAL A 5 -7.59 51.42 23.86
CA VAL A 5 -6.27 51.00 23.38
C VAL A 5 -5.57 50.28 24.54
N GLN A 6 -4.81 49.23 24.20
CA GLN A 6 -3.80 48.50 24.99
C GLN A 6 -4.24 47.39 25.96
N LEU A 7 -3.76 46.17 25.67
CA LEU A 7 -3.15 45.12 26.51
C LEU A 7 -3.38 43.79 25.75
N ARG A 8 -2.40 42.98 25.32
CA ARG A 8 -1.16 42.52 25.93
C ARG A 8 -0.24 41.96 24.83
N ARG A 9 1.06 42.24 24.98
CA ARG A 9 2.13 41.43 24.40
C ARG A 9 2.22 40.08 25.12
N SER A 10 2.69 39.09 24.36
CA SER A 10 3.40 37.88 24.79
C SER A 10 2.61 36.59 25.06
N THR A 11 3.04 35.60 24.27
CA THR A 11 3.15 34.17 24.55
C THR A 11 1.86 33.34 24.47
N PHE A 12 1.71 32.60 23.38
CA PHE A 12 1.66 31.12 23.42
C PHE A 12 2.05 30.56 22.04
N LEU A 13 3.36 30.34 21.86
CA LEU A 13 3.88 29.20 21.10
C LEU A 13 3.33 27.94 21.79
N PHE A 14 2.48 27.15 21.11
CA PHE A 14 2.36 25.69 21.19
C PHE A 14 1.06 25.28 20.50
N CYS A 15 1.10 24.96 19.20
CA CYS A 15 0.06 24.15 18.55
C CYS A 15 0.55 23.60 17.21
N ALA A 16 1.76 23.03 17.19
CA ALA A 16 2.29 22.31 16.03
C ALA A 16 3.07 21.09 16.55
N LEU A 17 2.34 20.05 16.97
CA LEU A 17 2.92 18.75 17.33
C LEU A 17 1.81 17.70 17.46
N LEU A 18 1.08 17.41 16.38
CA LEU A 18 0.11 16.31 16.33
C LEU A 18 0.00 15.65 14.95
N LEU A 19 1.10 15.51 14.19
CA LEU A 19 1.09 14.70 12.96
C LEU A 19 2.42 13.94 12.79
N ALA A 20 2.60 12.89 13.60
CA ALA A 20 3.44 11.73 13.29
C ALA A 20 3.26 10.62 14.34
N ALA A 21 2.01 10.27 14.68
CA ALA A 21 1.76 8.96 15.25
C ALA A 21 1.59 8.02 14.06
N GLY A 22 2.70 7.41 13.61
CA GLY A 22 2.63 6.32 12.64
C GLY A 22 1.63 5.28 13.17
N LYS A 23 0.60 4.98 12.37
CA LYS A 23 -0.25 3.82 12.65
C LYS A 23 0.70 2.61 12.70
N PRO A 24 0.56 1.68 13.67
CA PRO A 24 1.37 0.46 13.65
C PRO A 24 1.20 -0.21 12.27
N ALA A 25 2.27 -0.73 11.67
CA ALA A 25 2.20 -1.45 10.41
C ALA A 25 1.36 -2.74 10.59
N VAL A 26 0.06 -2.62 10.37
CA VAL A 26 -0.90 -3.73 10.43
C VAL A 26 -1.02 -4.29 9.01
N ALA A 27 -0.25 -5.34 8.72
CA ALA A 27 -0.36 -6.05 7.45
C ALA A 27 -1.66 -6.88 7.38
N ALA A 28 -2.05 -7.45 8.52
CA ALA A 28 -3.34 -8.11 8.77
C ALA A 28 -4.15 -7.25 9.76
N SER A 29 -5.29 -7.73 10.27
CA SER A 29 -5.99 -7.04 11.38
C SER A 29 -5.24 -7.11 12.72
N PHE A 30 -4.03 -7.68 12.74
CA PHE A 30 -3.15 -7.84 13.89
C PHE A 30 -1.68 -7.64 13.51
N ASP A 31 -0.84 -7.47 14.54
CA ASP A 31 0.61 -7.31 14.40
C ASP A 31 1.28 -8.65 14.05
N CYS A 32 1.77 -8.75 12.81
CA CYS A 32 2.43 -9.95 12.30
C CYS A 32 3.68 -10.36 13.08
N GLN A 33 4.33 -9.47 13.86
CA GLN A 33 5.42 -9.87 14.74
C GLN A 33 4.97 -10.76 15.90
N LYS A 34 3.72 -10.59 16.31
CA LYS A 34 3.12 -11.32 17.43
C LYS A 34 2.43 -12.60 16.94
N ALA A 35 2.49 -12.88 15.65
CA ALA A 35 1.98 -14.11 15.05
C ALA A 35 2.66 -15.33 15.67
N SER A 36 1.88 -16.10 16.42
CA SER A 36 2.37 -17.25 17.18
C SER A 36 1.82 -18.56 16.62
N SER A 37 0.57 -18.55 16.15
CA SER A 37 -0.10 -19.71 15.58
C SER A 37 0.27 -19.94 14.11
N ALA A 38 0.11 -21.17 13.63
CA ALA A 38 0.28 -21.49 12.21
C ALA A 38 -0.64 -20.66 11.32
N VAL A 39 -1.88 -20.41 11.76
CA VAL A 39 -2.86 -19.57 11.05
C VAL A 39 -2.38 -18.13 10.93
N GLU A 40 -1.97 -17.50 12.03
CA GLU A 40 -1.48 -16.11 12.00
C GLU A 40 -0.26 -15.98 11.09
N LYS A 41 0.67 -16.94 11.16
CA LYS A 41 1.85 -16.95 10.29
C LYS A 41 1.48 -17.12 8.82
N ALA A 42 0.51 -17.96 8.50
CA ALA A 42 0.04 -18.14 7.13
C ALA A 42 -0.64 -16.88 6.58
N ILE A 43 -1.44 -16.20 7.40
CA ILE A 43 -2.07 -14.92 7.05
C ILE A 43 -0.99 -13.87 6.76
N CYS A 44 0.01 -13.74 7.64
CA CYS A 44 1.10 -12.79 7.46
C CYS A 44 2.06 -13.11 6.30
N ALA A 45 2.13 -14.37 5.86
CA ALA A 45 2.99 -14.81 4.77
C ALA A 45 2.34 -14.67 3.38
N SER A 46 1.01 -14.50 3.30
CA SER A 46 0.28 -14.36 2.04
C SER A 46 -0.39 -12.97 1.96
N PRO A 47 -0.01 -12.14 0.96
CA PRO A 47 -0.67 -10.86 0.71
C PRO A 47 -2.19 -10.95 0.62
N GLU A 48 -2.69 -12.03 0.01
CA GLU A 48 -4.10 -12.28 -0.22
C GLU A 48 -4.84 -12.56 1.10
N LEU A 49 -4.32 -13.48 1.92
CA LEU A 49 -4.91 -13.80 3.22
C LEU A 49 -4.82 -12.60 4.18
N SER A 50 -3.71 -11.86 4.13
CA SER A 50 -3.51 -10.64 4.92
C SER A 50 -4.54 -9.57 4.54
N GLY A 51 -4.79 -9.35 3.25
CA GLY A 51 -5.79 -8.41 2.76
C GLY A 51 -7.22 -8.80 3.19
N LEU A 52 -7.58 -10.08 3.09
CA LEU A 52 -8.87 -10.58 3.56
C LEU A 52 -9.05 -10.42 5.08
N ASP A 53 -8.01 -10.72 5.86
CA ASP A 53 -8.03 -10.55 7.32
C ASP A 53 -8.17 -9.07 7.72
N SER A 54 -7.41 -8.17 7.09
CA SER A 54 -7.53 -6.72 7.26
C SER A 54 -8.93 -6.22 6.90
N ALA A 55 -9.50 -6.70 5.78
CA ALA A 55 -10.88 -6.37 5.40
C ALA A 55 -11.90 -6.82 6.44
N LEU A 56 -11.77 -8.05 6.92
CA LEU A 56 -12.65 -8.56 7.98
C LEU A 56 -12.51 -7.73 9.26
N GLY A 57 -11.29 -7.36 9.65
CA GLY A 57 -11.04 -6.50 10.81
C GLY A 57 -11.70 -5.14 10.69
N ALA A 58 -11.58 -4.49 9.53
CA ALA A 58 -12.21 -3.20 9.24
C ALA A 58 -13.74 -3.27 9.31
N TYR A 59 -14.36 -4.24 8.63
CA TYR A 59 -15.80 -4.45 8.66
C TYR A 59 -16.31 -4.80 10.06
N TYR A 60 -15.57 -5.63 10.80
CA TYR A 60 -15.91 -5.99 12.17
C TYR A 60 -15.88 -4.76 13.10
N SER A 61 -14.82 -3.95 13.04
CA SER A 61 -14.70 -2.70 13.81
C SER A 61 -15.85 -1.72 13.50
N GLN A 62 -16.18 -1.56 12.21
CA GLN A 62 -17.29 -0.72 11.78
C GLN A 62 -18.63 -1.27 12.29
N ALA A 63 -18.84 -2.59 12.26
CA ALA A 63 -20.05 -3.24 12.76
C ALA A 63 -20.22 -3.07 14.27
N LEU A 64 -19.14 -3.21 15.04
CA LEU A 64 -19.17 -2.95 16.49
C LEU A 64 -19.52 -1.49 16.84
N THR A 65 -19.22 -0.56 15.94
CA THR A 65 -19.55 0.86 16.11
C THR A 65 -20.98 1.18 15.71
N LYS A 66 -21.48 0.58 14.61
CA LYS A 66 -22.80 0.91 14.02
C LYS A 66 -23.97 0.11 14.60
N LEU A 67 -23.75 -1.13 15.04
CA LEU A 67 -24.84 -2.02 15.47
C LEU A 67 -25.39 -1.64 16.85
N ALA A 68 -26.69 -1.87 17.04
CA ALA A 68 -27.35 -1.79 18.35
C ALA A 68 -26.75 -2.81 19.35
N PRO A 69 -26.92 -2.60 20.68
CA PRO A 69 -26.25 -3.41 21.71
C PRO A 69 -26.41 -4.93 21.55
N GLU A 70 -27.63 -5.41 21.35
CA GLU A 70 -27.91 -6.85 21.23
C GLU A 70 -27.25 -7.49 19.97
N PRO A 71 -27.53 -7.02 18.73
CA PRO A 71 -26.84 -7.55 17.53
C PRO A 71 -25.31 -7.45 17.57
N ARG A 72 -24.78 -6.45 18.28
CA ARG A 72 -23.35 -6.28 18.50
C ARG A 72 -22.78 -7.36 19.41
N ASP A 73 -23.48 -7.72 20.48
CA ASP A 73 -23.05 -8.78 21.39
C ASP A 73 -23.19 -10.18 20.76
N GLU A 74 -24.21 -10.37 19.92
CA GLU A 74 -24.33 -11.54 19.05
C GLU A 74 -23.15 -11.63 18.08
N LEU A 75 -22.81 -10.54 17.38
CA LEU A 75 -21.66 -10.51 16.46
C LEU A 75 -20.35 -10.88 17.17
N ARG A 76 -20.14 -10.42 18.41
CA ARG A 76 -18.98 -10.82 19.22
C ARG A 76 -18.94 -12.32 19.52
N LYS A 77 -20.10 -12.92 19.84
CA LYS A 77 -20.22 -14.36 20.08
C LYS A 77 -19.93 -15.15 18.81
N GLU A 78 -20.57 -14.78 17.70
CA GLU A 78 -20.34 -15.39 16.40
C GLU A 78 -18.86 -15.31 15.99
N GLN A 79 -18.21 -14.15 16.17
CA GLN A 79 -16.81 -13.97 15.80
C GLN A 79 -15.88 -14.90 16.59
N ARG A 80 -16.13 -15.09 17.90
CA ARG A 80 -15.36 -16.05 18.71
C ARG A 80 -15.54 -17.49 18.23
N THR A 81 -16.77 -17.88 17.90
CA THR A 81 -17.04 -19.21 17.34
C THR A 81 -16.37 -19.38 15.97
N TRP A 82 -16.48 -18.38 15.10
CA TRP A 82 -15.87 -18.42 13.77
C TRP A 82 -14.34 -18.53 13.83
N LEU A 83 -13.69 -17.85 14.79
CA LEU A 83 -12.24 -17.99 15.01
C LEU A 83 -11.82 -19.43 15.34
N GLN A 84 -12.68 -20.22 15.99
CA GLN A 84 -12.41 -21.65 16.24
C GLN A 84 -12.40 -22.43 14.92
N SER A 85 -13.38 -22.19 14.04
CA SER A 85 -13.45 -22.80 12.71
C SER A 85 -12.25 -22.39 11.84
N ARG A 86 -11.88 -21.11 11.84
CA ARG A 86 -10.67 -20.62 11.15
C ARG A 86 -9.42 -21.32 11.67
N ASN A 87 -9.28 -21.42 13.00
CA ASN A 87 -8.11 -22.03 13.62
C ASN A 87 -8.02 -23.54 13.39
N ALA A 88 -9.14 -24.22 13.12
CA ALA A 88 -9.15 -25.64 12.75
C ALA A 88 -8.41 -25.94 11.43
N CYS A 89 -8.22 -24.94 10.55
CA CYS A 89 -7.39 -25.09 9.36
C CYS A 89 -5.94 -25.49 9.66
N ALA A 90 -5.44 -25.22 10.88
CA ALA A 90 -4.10 -25.65 11.30
C ALA A 90 -3.94 -27.17 11.42
N ALA A 91 -5.03 -27.95 11.33
CA ALA A 91 -4.99 -29.41 11.37
C ALA A 91 -4.25 -30.04 10.17
N ASP A 92 -4.21 -29.37 9.02
CA ASP A 92 -3.46 -29.79 7.84
C ASP A 92 -2.61 -28.62 7.30
N PRO A 93 -1.35 -28.50 7.75
CA PRO A 93 -0.46 -27.41 7.32
C PRO A 93 -0.27 -27.33 5.80
N ALA A 94 -0.36 -28.45 5.08
CA ALA A 94 -0.19 -28.48 3.62
C ALA A 94 -1.35 -27.82 2.87
N LYS A 95 -2.53 -27.72 3.51
CA LYS A 95 -3.74 -27.11 2.93
C LYS A 95 -4.15 -25.82 3.62
N LEU A 96 -3.30 -25.28 4.49
CA LEU A 96 -3.63 -24.18 5.38
C LEU A 96 -4.17 -22.96 4.62
N ALA A 97 -3.47 -22.49 3.58
CA ALA A 97 -3.92 -21.35 2.79
C ALA A 97 -5.26 -21.61 2.08
N GLY A 98 -5.41 -22.78 1.44
CA GLY A 98 -6.65 -23.17 0.76
C GLY A 98 -7.84 -23.39 1.71
N CYS A 99 -7.60 -23.68 2.98
CA CYS A 99 -8.63 -23.73 4.01
C CYS A 99 -8.99 -22.33 4.53
N LEU A 100 -8.00 -21.46 4.75
CA LEU A 100 -8.21 -20.13 5.30
C LEU A 100 -8.93 -19.18 4.33
N GLN A 101 -8.56 -19.23 3.06
CA GLN A 101 -9.09 -18.32 2.05
C GLN A 101 -10.63 -18.31 1.97
N PRO A 102 -11.32 -19.44 1.74
CA PRO A 102 -12.77 -19.42 1.62
C PRO A 102 -13.46 -19.01 2.93
N LEU A 103 -12.91 -19.38 4.10
CA LEU A 103 -13.45 -18.98 5.40
C LEU A 103 -13.35 -17.47 5.63
N LEU A 104 -12.20 -16.88 5.30
CA LEU A 104 -11.98 -15.44 5.40
C LEU A 104 -12.89 -14.69 4.42
N SER A 105 -12.92 -15.07 3.14
CA SER A 105 -13.78 -14.45 2.13
C SER A 105 -15.25 -14.51 2.50
N GLN A 106 -15.75 -15.67 2.93
CA GLN A 106 -17.14 -15.80 3.38
C GLN A 106 -17.41 -14.87 4.57
N ARG A 107 -16.51 -14.82 5.55
CA ARG A 107 -16.72 -14.01 6.75
C ARG A 107 -16.67 -12.51 6.48
N VAL A 108 -15.82 -12.05 5.55
CA VAL A 108 -15.80 -10.67 5.07
C VAL A 108 -17.18 -10.27 4.55
N VAL A 109 -17.83 -11.11 3.73
CA VAL A 109 -19.17 -10.85 3.22
C VAL A 109 -20.22 -10.86 4.34
N GLU A 110 -20.19 -11.87 5.21
CA GLU A 110 -21.16 -11.99 6.31
C GLU A 110 -21.14 -10.79 7.26
N VAL A 111 -19.94 -10.34 7.65
CA VAL A 111 -19.78 -9.20 8.56
C VAL A 111 -20.00 -7.88 7.83
N GLY A 112 -19.46 -7.75 6.61
CA GLY A 112 -19.61 -6.55 5.80
C GLY A 112 -21.06 -6.25 5.40
N LYS A 113 -21.89 -7.27 5.17
CA LYS A 113 -23.35 -7.11 4.96
C LYS A 113 -24.07 -6.38 6.10
N ARG A 114 -23.53 -6.39 7.31
CA ARG A 114 -24.12 -5.71 8.46
C ARG A 114 -23.87 -4.19 8.45
N VAL A 115 -22.98 -3.69 7.58
CA VAL A 115 -22.57 -2.28 7.57
C VAL A 115 -22.51 -1.63 6.20
N GLN A 116 -22.10 -2.37 5.16
CA GLN A 116 -21.95 -1.94 3.76
C GLN A 116 -22.11 -3.13 2.81
N PRO A 117 -23.33 -3.62 2.56
CA PRO A 117 -23.56 -4.88 1.85
C PRO A 117 -23.04 -4.89 0.40
N ASP A 118 -23.20 -3.79 -0.35
CA ASP A 118 -22.77 -3.74 -1.74
C ASP A 118 -21.24 -3.66 -1.87
N THR A 119 -20.58 -2.84 -1.05
CA THR A 119 -19.11 -2.73 -1.01
C THR A 119 -18.46 -4.04 -0.56
N ALA A 120 -18.97 -4.64 0.51
CA ALA A 120 -18.38 -5.86 1.07
C ALA A 120 -18.47 -7.06 0.12
N ALA A 121 -19.57 -7.17 -0.63
CA ALA A 121 -19.71 -8.23 -1.62
C ALA A 121 -18.75 -8.02 -2.80
N LEU A 122 -18.60 -6.79 -3.29
CA LEU A 122 -17.63 -6.47 -4.34
C LEU A 122 -16.19 -6.73 -3.89
N ASP A 123 -15.84 -6.34 -2.66
CA ASP A 123 -14.51 -6.53 -2.08
C ASP A 123 -14.14 -8.00 -1.93
N ALA A 124 -15.08 -8.84 -1.49
CA ALA A 124 -14.86 -10.27 -1.36
C ALA A 124 -14.65 -10.96 -2.72
N LEU A 125 -15.37 -10.53 -3.75
CA LEU A 125 -15.17 -11.01 -5.12
C LEU A 125 -13.79 -10.63 -5.65
N ILE A 126 -13.34 -9.39 -5.40
CA ILE A 126 -12.00 -8.92 -5.78
C ILE A 126 -10.92 -9.74 -5.07
N ALA A 127 -11.04 -9.90 -3.75
CA ALA A 127 -10.06 -10.64 -2.96
C ALA A 127 -10.02 -12.15 -3.27
N SER A 128 -11.09 -12.72 -3.87
CA SER A 128 -11.10 -14.12 -4.30
C SER A 128 -10.45 -14.37 -5.65
N ILE A 129 -10.16 -13.32 -6.45
CA ILE A 129 -9.60 -13.44 -7.80
C ILE A 129 -8.38 -14.38 -7.87
N PRO A 130 -7.39 -14.33 -6.96
CA PRO A 130 -6.21 -15.19 -7.05
C PRO A 130 -6.48 -16.70 -6.95
N TYR A 131 -7.64 -17.09 -6.41
CA TYR A 131 -8.00 -18.48 -6.13
C TYR A 131 -9.18 -18.96 -6.98
N HIS A 132 -10.13 -18.07 -7.24
CA HIS A 132 -11.42 -18.34 -7.87
C HIS A 132 -11.73 -17.28 -8.94
N PRO A 133 -10.90 -17.14 -9.99
CA PRO A 133 -11.07 -16.07 -10.97
C PRO A 133 -12.35 -16.21 -11.78
N ALA A 134 -12.85 -17.42 -12.01
CA ALA A 134 -14.09 -17.67 -12.76
C ALA A 134 -15.33 -17.24 -11.96
N GLU A 135 -15.41 -17.64 -10.69
CA GLU A 135 -16.48 -17.28 -9.78
C GLU A 135 -16.46 -15.78 -9.47
N ALA A 136 -15.26 -15.20 -9.30
CA ALA A 136 -15.09 -13.76 -9.16
C ALA A 136 -15.64 -13.02 -10.39
N ALA A 137 -15.30 -13.48 -11.61
CA ALA A 137 -15.82 -12.91 -12.85
C ALA A 137 -17.35 -12.99 -12.91
N GLU A 138 -17.95 -14.15 -12.60
CA GLU A 138 -19.40 -14.32 -12.54
C GLU A 138 -20.06 -13.33 -11.56
N GLY A 139 -19.52 -13.20 -10.35
CA GLY A 139 -20.03 -12.26 -9.37
C GLY A 139 -19.89 -10.80 -9.81
N LEU A 140 -18.77 -10.42 -10.42
CA LEU A 140 -18.52 -9.06 -10.91
C LEU A 140 -19.48 -8.65 -12.04
N ARG A 141 -19.91 -9.60 -12.89
CA ARG A 141 -20.95 -9.35 -13.90
C ARG A 141 -22.28 -8.90 -13.28
N GLY A 142 -22.53 -9.27 -12.02
CA GLY A 142 -23.69 -8.83 -11.24
C GLY A 142 -23.72 -7.32 -10.92
N TYR A 143 -22.66 -6.57 -11.25
CA TYR A 143 -22.54 -5.13 -10.99
C TYR A 143 -22.49 -4.28 -12.28
N PRO A 144 -23.52 -4.32 -13.14
CA PRO A 144 -23.48 -3.71 -14.48
C PRO A 144 -23.40 -2.17 -14.50
N LYS A 145 -23.55 -1.50 -13.35
CA LYS A 145 -23.39 -0.04 -13.22
C LYS A 145 -22.08 0.37 -12.55
N SER A 146 -21.26 -0.58 -12.09
CA SER A 146 -20.01 -0.31 -11.39
C SER A 146 -18.87 -0.17 -12.40
N GLY A 147 -18.28 1.02 -12.50
CA GLY A 147 -17.06 1.23 -13.28
C GLY A 147 -15.89 0.41 -12.75
N LEU A 148 -15.82 0.24 -11.42
CA LEU A 148 -14.80 -0.60 -10.78
C LEU A 148 -14.96 -2.08 -11.15
N ALA A 149 -16.18 -2.62 -11.10
CA ALA A 149 -16.40 -4.02 -11.49
C ALA A 149 -16.04 -4.25 -12.96
N ALA A 150 -16.38 -3.30 -13.83
CA ALA A 150 -15.98 -3.34 -15.23
C ALA A 150 -14.45 -3.33 -15.41
N ALA A 151 -13.73 -2.48 -14.67
CA ALA A 151 -12.26 -2.46 -14.72
C ALA A 151 -11.64 -3.78 -14.21
N TRP A 152 -12.22 -4.42 -13.20
CA TRP A 152 -11.80 -5.76 -12.76
C TRP A 152 -12.08 -6.86 -13.80
N LEU A 153 -13.17 -6.77 -14.55
CA LEU A 153 -13.43 -7.71 -15.64
C LEU A 153 -12.43 -7.53 -16.80
N VAL A 154 -11.96 -6.30 -17.06
CA VAL A 154 -10.82 -6.06 -17.97
C VAL A 154 -9.54 -6.70 -17.42
N TYR A 155 -9.24 -6.51 -16.13
CA TYR A 155 -8.11 -7.16 -15.46
C TYR A 155 -8.17 -8.68 -15.59
N LEU A 156 -9.32 -9.29 -15.29
CA LEU A 156 -9.52 -10.74 -15.33
C LEU A 156 -9.30 -11.30 -16.73
N HIS A 157 -9.79 -10.63 -17.77
CA HIS A 157 -9.49 -11.04 -19.15
C HIS A 157 -8.00 -10.98 -19.47
N ARG A 158 -7.32 -9.91 -19.02
CA ARG A 158 -5.92 -9.65 -19.35
C ARG A 158 -4.96 -10.59 -18.62
N PHE A 159 -5.19 -10.80 -17.33
CA PHE A 159 -4.22 -11.42 -16.42
C PHE A 159 -4.66 -12.78 -15.87
N GLU A 160 -5.95 -13.11 -15.95
CA GLU A 160 -6.50 -14.36 -15.41
C GLU A 160 -7.31 -15.11 -16.47
N PRO A 161 -6.67 -15.79 -17.44
CA PRO A 161 -7.37 -16.48 -18.53
C PRO A 161 -8.41 -17.52 -18.05
N ALA A 162 -8.21 -18.07 -16.86
CA ALA A 162 -9.15 -18.99 -16.21
C ALA A 162 -10.47 -18.33 -15.76
N SER A 163 -10.58 -17.00 -15.82
CA SER A 163 -11.79 -16.24 -15.46
C SER A 163 -12.98 -16.46 -16.39
N GLY A 164 -12.73 -16.92 -17.62
CA GLY A 164 -13.77 -17.06 -18.64
C GLY A 164 -14.32 -15.73 -19.16
N VAL A 165 -13.68 -14.59 -18.88
CA VAL A 165 -14.04 -13.30 -19.51
C VAL A 165 -13.54 -13.30 -20.95
N THR A 166 -14.46 -13.20 -21.90
CA THR A 166 -14.15 -13.19 -23.33
C THR A 166 -13.56 -11.86 -23.79
N GLN A 167 -12.86 -11.86 -24.92
CA GLN A 167 -12.33 -10.63 -25.53
C GLN A 167 -13.43 -9.60 -25.83
N LYS A 168 -14.61 -10.08 -26.26
CA LYS A 168 -15.76 -9.21 -26.53
C LYS A 168 -16.26 -8.55 -25.26
N GLU A 169 -16.47 -9.32 -24.20
CA GLU A 169 -16.85 -8.78 -22.88
C GLU A 169 -15.83 -7.77 -22.38
N ALA A 170 -14.53 -8.09 -22.46
CA ALA A 170 -13.47 -7.19 -22.01
C ALA A 170 -13.48 -5.84 -22.76
N GLN A 171 -13.77 -5.84 -24.06
CA GLN A 171 -13.91 -4.60 -24.83
C GLN A 171 -15.12 -3.77 -24.37
N GLU A 172 -16.26 -4.41 -24.12
CA GLU A 172 -17.47 -3.75 -23.61
C GLU A 172 -17.23 -3.17 -22.20
N TYR A 173 -16.64 -3.95 -21.30
CA TYR A 173 -16.31 -3.49 -19.94
C TYR A 173 -15.24 -2.40 -19.93
N ARG A 174 -14.28 -2.44 -20.85
CA ARG A 174 -13.31 -1.34 -21.02
C ARG A 174 -14.01 -0.03 -21.35
N GLN A 175 -14.94 -0.04 -22.31
CA GLN A 175 -15.72 1.17 -22.65
C GLN A 175 -16.53 1.68 -21.46
N GLN A 176 -17.12 0.76 -20.68
CA GLN A 176 -17.84 1.12 -19.46
C GLN A 176 -16.93 1.75 -18.40
N ALA A 177 -15.75 1.18 -18.15
CA ALA A 177 -14.79 1.70 -17.19
C ALA A 177 -14.28 3.10 -17.60
N ILE A 178 -13.92 3.29 -18.88
CA ILE A 178 -13.51 4.60 -19.41
C ILE A 178 -14.65 5.62 -19.26
N LYS A 179 -15.89 5.23 -19.56
CA LYS A 179 -17.05 6.11 -19.38
C LYS A 179 -17.24 6.53 -17.91
N ALA A 180 -16.92 5.65 -16.96
CA ALA A 180 -16.98 5.95 -15.54
C ALA A 180 -15.88 6.93 -15.06
N LEU A 181 -14.88 7.22 -15.89
CA LEU A 181 -13.86 8.26 -15.68
C LEU A 181 -14.23 9.63 -16.29
N ALA A 182 -15.34 9.73 -17.02
CA ALA A 182 -15.62 10.87 -17.88
C ALA A 182 -15.81 12.23 -17.15
N ASP A 183 -16.11 12.21 -15.85
CA ASP A 183 -16.23 13.39 -15.00
C ASP A 183 -14.89 13.85 -14.38
N ASP A 184 -13.81 13.09 -14.55
CA ASP A 184 -12.45 13.47 -14.18
C ASP A 184 -11.58 13.60 -15.44
N SER A 185 -11.72 14.77 -16.08
CA SER A 185 -11.06 15.06 -17.36
C SER A 185 -9.53 14.96 -17.30
N PHE A 186 -8.93 15.21 -16.13
CA PHE A 186 -7.48 15.12 -15.94
C PHE A 186 -7.00 13.66 -15.95
N SER A 187 -7.62 12.78 -15.15
CA SER A 187 -7.30 11.34 -15.19
C SER A 187 -7.57 10.75 -16.57
N LEU A 188 -8.67 11.14 -17.21
CA LEU A 188 -9.01 10.69 -18.55
C LEU A 188 -7.96 11.15 -19.59
N SER A 189 -7.41 12.37 -19.46
CA SER A 189 -6.31 12.85 -20.31
C SER A 189 -5.08 11.96 -20.17
N ILE A 190 -4.62 11.73 -18.93
CA ILE A 190 -3.45 10.89 -18.64
C ILE A 190 -3.65 9.49 -19.23
N PHE A 191 -4.83 8.89 -19.01
CA PHE A 191 -5.15 7.57 -19.55
C PHE A 191 -5.09 7.54 -21.08
N ASN A 192 -5.67 8.54 -21.75
CA ASN A 192 -5.67 8.62 -23.22
C ASN A 192 -4.27 8.83 -23.78
N ASP A 193 -3.41 9.57 -23.09
CA ASP A 193 -2.03 9.78 -23.50
C ASP A 193 -1.22 8.49 -23.35
N MET A 194 -1.39 7.77 -22.24
CA MET A 194 -0.79 6.44 -22.05
C MET A 194 -1.24 5.42 -23.09
N GLU A 195 -2.51 5.45 -23.52
CA GLU A 195 -3.01 4.51 -24.54
C GLU A 195 -2.39 4.77 -25.93
N LYS A 196 -1.96 6.00 -26.21
CA LYS A 196 -1.32 6.37 -27.49
C LYS A 196 0.20 6.19 -27.48
N ASP A 197 0.80 6.11 -26.30
CA ASP A 197 2.24 5.95 -26.15
C ASP A 197 2.66 4.51 -26.42
N ALA A 198 3.33 4.29 -27.55
CA ALA A 198 3.81 2.97 -27.96
C ALA A 198 4.90 2.39 -27.03
N SER A 199 5.51 3.20 -26.16
CA SER A 199 6.46 2.75 -25.14
C SER A 199 5.79 2.15 -23.91
N VAL A 200 4.49 2.41 -23.72
CA VAL A 200 3.71 1.90 -22.59
C VAL A 200 3.13 0.53 -22.93
N SER A 201 3.41 -0.48 -22.10
CA SER A 201 2.88 -1.83 -22.29
C SER A 201 1.35 -1.84 -22.17
N ARG A 202 0.69 -2.79 -22.85
CA ARG A 202 -0.77 -2.91 -22.73
C ARG A 202 -1.19 -3.31 -21.30
N ASP A 203 -0.35 -4.07 -20.60
CA ASP A 203 -0.53 -4.41 -19.19
C ASP A 203 -0.58 -3.15 -18.33
N ARG A 204 0.38 -2.24 -18.52
CA ARG A 204 0.43 -0.96 -17.82
C ARG A 204 -0.80 -0.08 -18.11
N VAL A 205 -1.28 -0.05 -19.35
CA VAL A 205 -2.52 0.67 -19.72
C VAL A 205 -3.74 0.10 -18.98
N ASP A 206 -3.92 -1.23 -19.00
CA ASP A 206 -5.09 -1.87 -18.37
C ASP A 206 -5.04 -1.77 -16.84
N LEU A 207 -3.84 -1.85 -16.25
CA LEU A 207 -3.64 -1.60 -14.82
C LEU A 207 -3.91 -0.14 -14.45
N THR A 208 -3.54 0.84 -15.30
CA THR A 208 -3.83 2.25 -15.03
C THR A 208 -5.32 2.52 -15.02
N LEU A 209 -6.07 1.92 -15.95
CA LEU A 209 -7.53 1.98 -15.92
C LEU A 209 -8.07 1.47 -14.58
N LEU A 210 -7.61 0.28 -14.16
CA LEU A 210 -8.01 -0.30 -12.88
C LEU A 210 -7.67 0.61 -11.70
N ARG A 211 -6.45 1.12 -11.63
CA ARG A 211 -6.02 2.05 -10.59
C ARG A 211 -6.95 3.27 -10.48
N MET A 212 -7.22 3.95 -11.59
CA MET A 212 -8.05 5.15 -11.59
C MET A 212 -9.47 4.86 -11.10
N LEU A 213 -10.01 3.68 -11.40
CA LEU A 213 -11.32 3.25 -10.88
C LEU A 213 -11.27 2.87 -9.39
N ILE A 214 -10.15 2.30 -8.91
CA ILE A 214 -9.95 2.05 -7.47
C ILE A 214 -9.93 3.39 -6.72
N GLU A 215 -9.13 4.35 -7.17
CA GLU A 215 -9.06 5.69 -6.57
C GLU A 215 -10.45 6.31 -6.46
N ARG A 216 -11.25 6.27 -7.53
CA ARG A 216 -12.61 6.82 -7.51
C ARG A 216 -13.58 6.08 -6.59
N SER A 217 -13.38 4.78 -6.40
CA SER A 217 -14.22 3.99 -5.51
C SER A 217 -13.93 4.21 -4.02
N GLU A 218 -12.83 4.90 -3.68
CA GLU A 218 -12.28 4.96 -2.31
C GLU A 218 -12.33 6.31 -1.59
N TYR A 219 -12.98 7.35 -2.11
CA TYR A 219 -12.99 8.65 -1.43
C TYR A 219 -14.39 9.13 -1.03
N GLN A 220 -14.96 8.48 -0.01
CA GLN A 220 -15.91 9.13 0.90
C GLN A 220 -15.12 9.56 2.16
N PRO A 221 -14.84 10.86 2.37
CA PRO A 221 -13.83 11.37 3.31
C PRO A 221 -14.10 11.15 4.81
N TYR A 222 -15.10 10.35 5.18
CA TYR A 222 -15.50 10.13 6.58
C TYR A 222 -15.89 8.69 6.91
N VAL A 223 -15.61 7.73 6.02
CA VAL A 223 -15.95 6.32 6.24
C VAL A 223 -14.65 5.52 6.27
N ALA A 224 -14.51 4.68 7.30
CA ALA A 224 -13.38 3.78 7.52
C ALA A 224 -12.77 3.28 6.20
N GLU A 225 -11.47 3.50 6.03
CA GLU A 225 -10.65 3.12 4.88
C GLU A 225 -11.11 1.76 4.31
N ARG A 226 -11.50 1.74 3.03
CA ARG A 226 -11.80 0.49 2.33
C ARG A 226 -10.55 -0.39 2.39
N ALA A 227 -10.74 -1.69 2.62
CA ALA A 227 -9.62 -2.59 2.75
C ALA A 227 -8.92 -2.79 1.40
N TYR A 228 -7.58 -2.92 1.44
CA TYR A 228 -6.74 -3.12 0.26
C TYR A 228 -6.88 -4.53 -0.37
N VAL A 229 -8.06 -4.85 -0.87
CA VAL A 229 -8.38 -6.17 -1.46
C VAL A 229 -7.65 -6.43 -2.78
N HIS A 230 -7.01 -5.42 -3.37
CA HIS A 230 -6.29 -5.49 -4.64
C HIS A 230 -4.78 -5.76 -4.50
N CYS A 231 -4.23 -5.86 -3.29
CA CYS A 231 -2.77 -5.99 -3.05
C CYS A 231 -2.09 -7.12 -3.82
N PHE A 232 -2.80 -8.21 -4.09
CA PHE A 232 -2.25 -9.36 -4.81
C PHE A 232 -1.66 -8.96 -6.18
N ILE A 233 -2.16 -7.87 -6.78
CA ILE A 233 -1.66 -7.33 -8.05
C ILE A 233 -0.15 -7.11 -8.02
N PHE A 234 0.41 -6.57 -6.93
CA PHE A 234 1.85 -6.25 -6.85
C PHE A 234 2.74 -7.50 -6.95
N SER A 235 2.33 -8.58 -6.30
CA SER A 235 3.08 -9.85 -6.33
C SER A 235 2.93 -10.59 -7.67
N ARG A 236 1.81 -10.38 -8.39
CA ARG A 236 1.50 -11.09 -9.64
C ARG A 236 1.98 -10.36 -10.89
N GLN A 237 1.81 -9.04 -10.94
CA GLN A 237 2.06 -8.23 -12.14
C GLN A 237 3.38 -7.45 -12.07
N GLY A 238 4.09 -7.51 -10.94
CA GLY A 238 5.49 -7.06 -10.84
C GLY A 238 5.70 -5.61 -11.23
N ASP A 239 6.69 -5.36 -12.10
CA ASP A 239 7.15 -4.02 -12.48
C ASP A 239 6.02 -3.13 -13.01
N ASP A 240 5.11 -3.66 -13.83
CA ASP A 240 3.99 -2.88 -14.37
C ASP A 240 3.03 -2.45 -13.25
N ALA A 241 2.78 -3.30 -12.25
CA ALA A 241 1.97 -2.90 -11.08
C ALA A 241 2.66 -1.82 -10.26
N TYR A 242 3.95 -1.98 -9.94
CA TYR A 242 4.67 -0.97 -9.18
C TYR A 242 4.73 0.37 -9.95
N ALA A 243 5.03 0.33 -11.24
CA ALA A 243 5.08 1.52 -12.09
C ALA A 243 3.71 2.19 -12.30
N THR A 244 2.61 1.41 -12.26
CA THR A 244 1.25 1.95 -12.40
C THR A 244 0.71 2.53 -11.10
N PHE A 245 0.98 1.92 -9.94
CA PHE A 245 0.37 2.31 -8.66
C PHE A 245 1.18 3.31 -7.84
N GLY A 246 2.38 3.66 -8.32
CA GLY A 246 3.22 4.71 -7.76
C GLY A 246 2.78 6.13 -8.07
N PRO A 247 3.72 7.08 -8.15
CA PRO A 247 3.41 8.46 -8.51
C PRO A 247 2.87 8.57 -9.93
N LEU A 248 1.75 9.30 -10.12
CA LEU A 248 1.11 9.45 -11.43
C LEU A 248 0.74 10.89 -11.76
N TYR A 249 0.34 11.68 -10.76
CA TYR A 249 -0.27 12.98 -11.00
C TYR A 249 0.70 14.16 -10.83
N GLY A 250 1.82 13.98 -10.11
CA GLY A 250 2.71 15.08 -9.76
C GLY A 250 2.06 16.09 -8.82
N SER A 251 1.09 15.67 -7.99
CA SER A 251 0.25 16.58 -7.21
C SER A 251 -0.21 15.98 -5.89
N THR A 252 -0.97 16.75 -5.10
CA THR A 252 -1.62 16.25 -3.87
C THR A 252 -2.45 15.00 -4.09
N ARG A 253 -2.94 14.71 -5.30
CA ARG A 253 -3.67 13.48 -5.63
C ARG A 253 -2.85 12.21 -5.37
N ASP A 254 -1.52 12.28 -5.48
CA ASP A 254 -0.64 11.13 -5.24
C ASP A 254 -0.63 10.69 -3.76
N THR A 255 -1.07 11.54 -2.83
CA THR A 255 -1.32 11.13 -1.42
C THR A 255 -2.38 10.04 -1.30
N GLY A 256 -3.27 9.95 -2.29
CA GLY A 256 -4.32 8.96 -2.37
C GLY A 256 -3.99 7.77 -3.27
N SER A 257 -2.70 7.53 -3.55
CA SER A 257 -2.28 6.38 -4.35
C SER A 257 -2.82 5.09 -3.70
N PRO A 258 -3.54 4.22 -4.43
CA PRO A 258 -4.17 3.04 -3.86
C PRO A 258 -3.14 1.92 -3.74
N ILE A 259 -2.08 2.15 -2.97
CA ILE A 259 -1.09 1.14 -2.61
C ILE A 259 -1.45 0.60 -1.23
N CYS A 260 -1.16 -0.67 -0.99
CA CYS A 260 -1.29 -1.17 0.37
C CYS A 260 -0.10 -0.86 1.24
N GLU A 261 -0.34 -1.01 2.54
CA GLU A 261 0.69 -0.90 3.55
C GLU A 261 1.83 -1.91 3.30
N PRO A 262 3.09 -1.49 3.52
CA PRO A 262 4.21 -2.41 3.55
C PRO A 262 3.93 -3.58 4.48
N GLN A 263 4.23 -4.78 3.99
CA GLN A 263 3.87 -5.98 4.70
C GLN A 263 4.83 -6.29 5.83
N GLY A 264 4.23 -6.55 6.98
CA GLY A 264 4.90 -6.86 8.22
C GLY A 264 5.64 -5.67 8.80
N ASN A 265 6.84 -5.99 9.23
CA ASN A 265 7.65 -5.27 10.18
C ASN A 265 8.54 -4.11 9.81
N LEU A 266 8.99 -4.13 8.56
CA LEU A 266 10.39 -3.86 8.28
C LEU A 266 10.78 -2.45 8.71
N PHE A 267 10.02 -1.47 8.25
CA PHE A 267 10.28 -0.04 8.46
C PHE A 267 9.89 0.45 9.86
N GLU A 268 9.20 -0.37 10.66
CA GLU A 268 8.85 -0.05 12.05
C GLU A 268 9.95 -0.41 13.06
N GLN A 269 10.97 -1.15 12.62
CA GLN A 269 12.11 -1.51 13.45
C GLN A 269 12.95 -0.28 13.80
N GLU A 270 13.54 -0.29 14.99
CA GLU A 270 14.31 0.85 15.52
C GLU A 270 15.46 1.27 14.59
N ALA A 271 16.11 0.33 13.91
CA ALA A 271 17.16 0.63 12.94
C ALA A 271 16.66 1.50 11.76
N TRP A 272 15.48 1.19 11.22
CA TRP A 272 14.84 1.99 10.18
C TRP A 272 14.34 3.33 10.70
N LYS A 273 13.76 3.36 11.92
CA LYS A 273 13.36 4.62 12.58
C LYS A 273 14.53 5.54 12.87
N GLN A 274 15.71 5.00 13.17
CA GLN A 274 16.93 5.79 13.32
C GLN A 274 17.41 6.35 11.99
N LEU A 275 17.43 5.53 10.93
CA LEU A 275 17.79 5.98 9.60
C LEU A 275 16.83 7.07 9.10
N ASP A 276 15.53 6.86 9.20
CA ASP A 276 14.50 7.84 8.82
C ASP A 276 14.65 9.16 9.58
N ARG A 277 14.75 9.10 10.91
CA ARG A 277 14.95 10.29 11.76
C ARG A 277 16.19 11.10 11.40
N SER A 278 17.25 10.46 10.90
CA SER A 278 18.48 11.14 10.49
C SER A 278 18.32 12.02 9.23
N PHE A 279 17.24 11.83 8.48
CA PHE A 279 16.89 12.62 7.29
C PHE A 279 15.77 13.64 7.54
N ASN A 280 15.07 13.56 8.68
CA ASN A 280 13.86 14.35 8.91
C ASN A 280 14.04 15.86 8.69
N GLN A 281 15.09 16.47 9.24
CA GLN A 281 15.28 17.92 9.15
C GLN A 281 15.55 18.36 7.70
N VAL A 282 16.47 17.68 7.01
CA VAL A 282 16.84 18.02 5.63
C VAL A 282 15.70 17.74 4.65
N VAL A 283 14.91 16.68 4.87
CA VAL A 283 13.70 16.38 4.08
C VAL A 283 12.61 17.41 4.35
N GLU A 284 12.39 17.81 5.60
CA GLU A 284 11.38 18.84 5.95
C GLU A 284 11.72 20.19 5.31
N ALA A 285 12.99 20.59 5.33
CA ALA A 285 13.47 21.79 4.65
C ALA A 285 13.23 21.73 3.14
N ALA A 286 13.64 20.63 2.48
CA ALA A 286 13.40 20.41 1.05
C ALA A 286 11.91 20.46 0.71
N SER A 287 11.08 19.84 1.54
CA SER A 287 9.62 19.76 1.37
C SER A 287 8.92 21.11 1.39
N GLY A 288 9.49 22.11 2.09
CA GLY A 288 9.00 23.48 2.08
C GLY A 288 9.02 24.12 0.68
N ASN A 289 9.98 23.71 -0.15
CA ASN A 289 10.26 24.30 -1.45
C ASN A 289 9.67 23.52 -2.63
N SER A 290 9.23 22.28 -2.41
CA SER A 290 8.74 21.37 -3.47
C SER A 290 7.29 21.61 -3.95
N GLY A 291 6.53 22.49 -3.30
CA GLY A 291 5.11 22.66 -3.64
C GLY A 291 4.31 21.35 -3.57
N THR A 292 3.52 21.03 -4.60
CA THR A 292 2.72 19.79 -4.65
C THR A 292 3.48 18.58 -5.23
N ILE A 293 4.66 18.77 -5.84
CA ILE A 293 5.41 17.66 -6.45
C ILE A 293 5.92 16.67 -5.39
N ARG A 294 6.16 17.14 -4.16
CA ARG A 294 6.58 16.27 -3.03
C ARG A 294 5.66 15.09 -2.76
N PHE A 295 4.37 15.23 -3.07
CA PHE A 295 3.41 14.16 -2.85
C PHE A 295 3.61 12.99 -3.83
N ALA A 296 4.15 13.27 -5.02
CA ALA A 296 4.63 12.23 -5.91
C ALA A 296 5.85 11.53 -5.29
N SER A 297 6.83 12.25 -4.75
CA SER A 297 7.99 11.65 -4.09
C SER A 297 7.58 10.77 -2.89
N TYR A 298 6.64 11.22 -2.07
CA TYR A 298 6.12 10.45 -0.93
C TYR A 298 5.40 9.18 -1.37
N ALA A 299 4.57 9.25 -2.42
CA ALA A 299 3.94 8.07 -3.00
C ALA A 299 4.99 7.07 -3.54
N GLY A 300 6.06 7.57 -4.15
CA GLY A 300 7.19 6.76 -4.62
C GLY A 300 7.89 6.04 -3.46
N TRP A 301 8.13 6.74 -2.35
CA TRP A 301 8.74 6.16 -1.16
C TRP A 301 7.88 5.08 -0.52
N GLN A 302 6.57 5.29 -0.42
CA GLN A 302 5.64 4.30 0.10
C GLN A 302 5.57 3.06 -0.83
N LEU A 303 5.55 3.28 -2.15
CA LEU A 303 5.59 2.20 -3.12
C LEU A 303 6.88 1.37 -3.00
N MET A 304 8.04 2.02 -2.83
CA MET A 304 9.31 1.33 -2.63
C MET A 304 9.29 0.48 -1.36
N ALA A 305 8.75 1.01 -0.26
CA ALA A 305 8.56 0.26 0.98
C ALA A 305 7.64 -0.95 0.80
N LEU A 306 6.53 -0.79 0.07
CA LEU A 306 5.66 -1.90 -0.30
C LEU A 306 6.42 -2.96 -1.12
N ARG A 307 7.18 -2.52 -2.14
CA ARG A 307 7.98 -3.42 -2.99
C ARG A 307 9.02 -4.20 -2.20
N ALA A 308 9.73 -3.54 -1.28
CA ALA A 308 10.72 -4.15 -0.41
C ALA A 308 10.13 -5.25 0.49
N THR A 309 8.85 -5.11 0.86
CA THR A 309 8.17 -6.05 1.75
C THR A 309 7.34 -7.10 1.03
N VAL A 310 6.93 -6.87 -0.23
CA VAL A 310 6.13 -7.82 -1.03
C VAL A 310 6.99 -8.59 -2.03
N SER A 311 7.87 -7.89 -2.75
CA SER A 311 8.70 -8.45 -3.82
C SER A 311 10.20 -8.20 -3.59
N PRO A 312 10.79 -8.56 -2.43
CA PRO A 312 12.18 -8.24 -2.10
C PRO A 312 13.22 -8.82 -3.07
N ARG A 313 12.90 -9.91 -3.77
CA ARG A 313 13.78 -10.51 -4.78
C ARG A 313 13.97 -9.63 -6.01
N ASP A 314 13.10 -8.66 -6.25
CA ASP A 314 13.30 -7.71 -7.35
C ASP A 314 14.55 -6.84 -7.13
N PHE A 315 14.92 -6.59 -5.88
CA PHE A 315 16.15 -5.87 -5.52
C PHE A 315 17.43 -6.70 -5.75
N LEU A 316 17.31 -7.98 -6.11
CA LEU A 316 18.46 -8.80 -6.55
C LEU A 316 18.76 -8.61 -8.04
N LYS A 317 17.73 -8.27 -8.83
CA LYS A 317 17.84 -8.02 -10.28
C LYS A 317 18.49 -6.66 -10.55
N ILE A 318 18.38 -5.73 -9.58
CA ILE A 318 19.01 -4.41 -9.60
C ILE A 318 20.51 -4.59 -9.29
N ALA A 319 21.22 -5.17 -10.23
CA ALA A 319 22.67 -5.08 -10.30
C ALA A 319 23.01 -4.22 -11.53
N GLN A 320 23.67 -3.09 -11.28
CA GLN A 320 24.43 -2.32 -12.28
C GLN A 320 23.66 -1.41 -13.25
N GLU A 321 22.97 -0.39 -12.74
CA GLU A 321 22.94 0.90 -13.44
C GLU A 321 23.86 1.87 -12.69
N GLN A 322 24.67 2.63 -13.43
CA GLN A 322 25.69 3.58 -12.98
C GLN A 322 25.10 4.76 -12.19
N SER A 323 24.38 4.47 -11.12
CA SER A 323 23.91 5.46 -10.16
C SER A 323 25.01 5.68 -9.12
N GLU A 324 25.21 6.93 -8.75
CA GLU A 324 26.17 7.34 -7.73
C GLU A 324 25.90 6.60 -6.41
N ASP A 325 26.96 6.25 -5.66
CA ASP A 325 26.80 5.63 -4.35
C ASP A 325 26.20 6.66 -3.39
N PRO A 326 24.97 6.47 -2.87
CA PRO A 326 24.33 7.46 -2.02
C PRO A 326 25.10 7.70 -0.72
N GLU A 327 25.85 6.72 -0.21
CA GLU A 327 26.72 6.97 0.95
C GLU A 327 27.87 7.91 0.59
N GLN A 328 28.41 7.79 -0.63
CA GLN A 328 29.45 8.67 -1.12
C GLN A 328 28.92 10.09 -1.31
N VAL A 329 27.70 10.25 -1.86
CA VAL A 329 27.02 11.56 -1.94
C VAL A 329 26.92 12.23 -0.57
N ILE A 330 26.55 11.48 0.47
CA ILE A 330 26.44 12.03 1.85
C ILE A 330 27.82 12.45 2.39
N ARG A 331 28.88 11.66 2.12
CA ARG A 331 30.25 11.98 2.54
C ARG A 331 30.79 13.22 1.84
N ASP A 332 30.51 13.35 0.55
CA ASP A 332 31.02 14.42 -0.31
C ASP A 332 30.19 15.71 -0.22
N TRP A 333 29.07 15.69 0.51
CA TRP A 333 28.25 16.86 0.74
C TRP A 333 29.03 17.98 1.45
N THR A 334 29.07 19.16 0.84
CA THR A 334 29.88 20.30 1.32
C THR A 334 29.06 21.41 1.98
N ASP A 335 27.76 21.50 1.70
CA ASP A 335 26.88 22.52 2.26
C ASP A 335 26.37 22.13 3.65
N ASP A 336 27.16 22.53 4.66
CA ASP A 336 26.82 22.35 6.08
C ASP A 336 25.65 23.22 6.55
N THR A 337 25.19 24.19 5.74
CA THR A 337 24.03 25.03 6.08
C THR A 337 22.73 24.26 5.81
N SER A 338 22.63 23.58 4.66
CA SER A 338 21.45 22.76 4.33
C SER A 338 21.42 21.41 5.04
N TRP A 339 22.58 20.79 5.29
CA TRP A 339 22.66 19.52 6.01
C TRP A 339 23.90 19.42 6.91
N PRO A 340 23.75 19.69 8.21
CA PRO A 340 24.88 19.73 9.15
C PRO A 340 25.70 18.43 9.14
N LYS A 341 27.03 18.56 9.16
CA LYS A 341 27.96 17.43 9.19
C LYS A 341 27.64 16.37 10.26
N GLN A 342 27.18 16.79 11.44
CA GLN A 342 26.81 15.87 12.52
C GLN A 342 25.61 14.98 12.14
N GLU A 343 24.61 15.53 11.46
CA GLU A 343 23.43 14.78 11.00
C GLU A 343 23.81 13.83 9.87
N ARG A 344 24.68 14.25 8.95
CA ARG A 344 25.23 13.38 7.90
C ARG A 344 26.01 12.19 8.48
N GLN A 345 26.78 12.43 9.53
CA GLN A 345 27.46 11.35 10.26
C GLN A 345 26.47 10.39 10.96
N GLN A 346 25.37 10.91 11.51
CA GLN A 346 24.30 10.08 12.07
C GLN A 346 23.61 9.24 11.00
N ALA A 347 23.32 9.83 9.83
CA ALA A 347 22.75 9.13 8.68
C ALA A 347 23.66 7.98 8.23
N LEU A 348 24.95 8.25 8.00
CA LEU A 348 25.93 7.22 7.64
C LEU A 348 26.04 6.12 8.71
N ALA A 349 25.99 6.47 9.99
CA ALA A 349 26.04 5.50 11.08
C ALA A 349 24.79 4.61 11.16
N ALA A 350 23.63 5.06 10.67
CA ALA A 350 22.37 4.32 10.68
C ALA A 350 22.21 3.35 9.49
N VAL A 351 23.01 3.50 8.43
CA VAL A 351 22.90 2.68 7.20
C VAL A 351 23.13 1.18 7.48
N GLU A 352 24.23 0.82 8.12
CA GLU A 352 24.58 -0.59 8.36
C GLU A 352 23.60 -1.28 9.34
N PRO A 353 23.18 -0.66 10.46
CA PRO A 353 22.09 -1.18 11.27
C PRO A 353 20.81 -1.47 10.48
N ALA A 354 20.40 -0.57 9.56
CA ALA A 354 19.22 -0.78 8.72
C ALA A 354 19.40 -1.97 7.77
N ARG A 355 20.59 -2.14 7.17
CA ARG A 355 20.92 -3.31 6.33
C ARG A 355 20.84 -4.62 7.11
N GLN A 356 21.41 -4.65 8.31
CA GLN A 356 21.40 -5.85 9.17
C GLN A 356 19.98 -6.22 9.60
N ALA A 357 19.20 -5.24 10.06
CA ALA A 357 17.80 -5.44 10.41
C ALA A 357 16.96 -5.94 9.21
N THR A 358 17.22 -5.38 8.02
CA THR A 358 16.55 -5.79 6.78
C THR A 358 16.93 -7.21 6.38
N SER A 359 18.21 -7.55 6.37
CA SER A 359 18.66 -8.91 6.03
C SER A 359 18.07 -9.96 6.98
N ALA A 360 18.10 -9.70 8.29
CA ALA A 360 17.50 -10.60 9.28
C ALA A 360 15.98 -10.75 9.08
N TRP A 361 15.29 -9.66 8.77
CA TRP A 361 13.86 -9.67 8.48
C TRP A 361 13.54 -10.45 7.20
N LEU A 362 14.31 -10.26 6.12
CA LEU A 362 14.12 -10.96 4.86
C LEU A 362 14.32 -12.47 4.97
N GLN A 363 15.31 -12.92 5.76
CA GLN A 363 15.49 -14.35 6.04
C GLN A 363 14.29 -14.93 6.79
N ARG A 364 13.86 -14.23 7.85
CA ARG A 364 12.81 -14.72 8.75
C ARG A 364 11.42 -14.68 8.13
N GLU A 365 11.06 -13.55 7.51
CA GLU A 365 9.70 -13.26 7.06
C GLU A 365 9.48 -13.56 5.58
N ARG A 366 10.55 -13.67 4.78
CA ARG A 366 10.48 -13.85 3.32
C ARG A 366 11.24 -15.06 2.80
N GLY A 367 11.92 -15.80 3.69
CA GLY A 367 12.61 -17.05 3.36
C GLY A 367 13.72 -16.89 2.33
N LEU A 368 14.36 -15.71 2.28
CA LEU A 368 15.57 -15.54 1.47
C LEU A 368 16.74 -16.27 2.13
N SER A 369 17.66 -16.81 1.33
CA SER A 369 18.93 -17.29 1.86
C SER A 369 19.73 -16.13 2.47
N ALA A 370 20.70 -16.43 3.35
CA ALA A 370 21.53 -15.39 3.98
C ALA A 370 22.20 -14.46 2.95
N ASN A 371 22.69 -15.02 1.83
CA ASN A 371 23.34 -14.26 0.77
C ASN A 371 22.33 -13.36 0.01
N GLU A 372 21.20 -13.93 -0.43
CA GLU A 372 20.14 -13.14 -1.09
C GLU A 372 19.63 -12.03 -0.17
N ALA A 373 19.40 -12.33 1.10
CA ALA A 373 18.91 -11.36 2.07
C ALA A 373 19.90 -10.21 2.29
N GLN A 374 21.20 -10.50 2.37
CA GLN A 374 22.24 -9.48 2.48
C GLN A 374 22.30 -8.59 1.22
N GLN A 375 22.23 -9.19 0.03
CA GLN A 375 22.25 -8.44 -1.23
C GLN A 375 20.99 -7.57 -1.38
N ALA A 376 19.81 -8.13 -1.19
CA ALA A 376 18.55 -7.38 -1.27
C ALA A 376 18.49 -6.28 -0.21
N ALA A 377 18.93 -6.54 1.02
CA ALA A 377 18.98 -5.52 2.08
C ALA A 377 19.89 -4.34 1.69
N ARG A 378 21.04 -4.60 1.07
CA ARG A 378 21.93 -3.55 0.60
C ARG A 378 21.24 -2.67 -0.45
N GLU A 379 20.60 -3.27 -1.45
CA GLU A 379 19.94 -2.52 -2.53
C GLU A 379 18.66 -1.82 -2.07
N ILE A 380 17.89 -2.39 -1.15
CA ILE A 380 16.72 -1.73 -0.54
C ILE A 380 17.16 -0.45 0.19
N VAL A 381 18.20 -0.55 1.03
CA VAL A 381 18.72 0.63 1.76
C VAL A 381 19.36 1.62 0.80
N ARG A 382 20.06 1.16 -0.24
CA ARG A 382 20.64 2.02 -1.28
C ARG A 382 19.55 2.83 -1.99
N GLN A 383 18.50 2.16 -2.48
CA GLN A 383 17.39 2.83 -3.15
C GLN A 383 16.65 3.79 -2.19
N TRP A 384 16.43 3.39 -0.93
CA TRP A 384 15.87 4.29 0.08
C TRP A 384 16.68 5.59 0.19
N LEU A 385 18.02 5.48 0.32
CA LEU A 385 18.90 6.65 0.43
C LEU A 385 18.85 7.49 -0.84
N SER A 386 18.97 6.87 -2.02
CA SER A 386 18.89 7.55 -3.32
C SER A 386 17.59 8.34 -3.46
N ASP A 387 16.44 7.73 -3.19
CA ASP A 387 15.14 8.41 -3.30
C ASP A 387 15.02 9.65 -2.40
N ARG A 388 15.72 9.68 -1.24
CA ARG A 388 15.74 10.87 -0.36
C ARG A 388 16.74 11.90 -0.84
N LEU A 389 17.92 11.46 -1.29
CA LEU A 389 18.96 12.36 -1.80
C LEU A 389 18.51 13.06 -3.07
N ASP A 390 17.84 12.36 -3.98
CA ASP A 390 17.26 12.96 -5.19
C ASP A 390 16.23 14.02 -4.81
N PHE A 391 15.33 13.71 -3.88
CA PHE A 391 14.35 14.68 -3.38
C PHE A 391 15.00 15.90 -2.71
N ILE A 392 16.04 15.72 -1.91
CA ILE A 392 16.75 16.84 -1.29
C ILE A 392 17.50 17.65 -2.36
N GLY A 393 18.17 16.97 -3.29
CA GLY A 393 18.99 17.57 -4.34
C GLY A 393 18.21 18.41 -5.34
N GLU A 394 17.07 17.91 -5.81
CA GLU A 394 16.14 18.63 -6.71
C GLU A 394 15.57 19.92 -6.09
N ASN A 395 15.57 20.01 -4.75
CA ASN A 395 14.95 21.11 -4.01
C ASN A 395 15.97 22.01 -3.29
N ARG A 396 17.25 21.94 -3.67
CA ARG A 396 18.24 22.93 -3.26
C ARG A 396 17.97 24.25 -4.00
N GLU A 397 17.86 25.34 -3.26
CA GLU A 397 17.90 26.67 -3.85
C GLU A 397 19.31 26.93 -4.39
N ASP A 398 19.43 27.36 -5.65
CA ASP A 398 20.68 27.87 -6.24
C ASP A 398 21.21 29.12 -5.49
#